data_AF-A0A7Y2ZFT9-F1
#
_entry.id   AF-A0A7Y2ZFT9-F1
#
_cell.length_a   1.000
_cell.length_b   1.000
_cell.length_c   1.000
_cell.angle_alpha   90.00
_cell.angle_beta   90.00
_cell.angle_gamma   90.00
#
_symmetry.space_group_name_H-M   'P 1'
#
loop_
_entity.id
_entity.type
_entity.pdbx_description
1 polymer ?
#
loop_
_entity_poly.entity_id
_entity_poly.type
_entity_poly.pdbx_seq_one_letter_code
_entity_poly.pdbx_strand_id
1 'polypeptide(L)'
;SLKVFLTAVAIVDDLGAVMVIALFYTSEVSTQALMVAASALVGLIIVNRAGFKSFLPYAILGAVLWVAVLKSGVHATVAGVLLAMTIPAKPDTDPEGWDSPLEKLEHALLPWVSYTILPIFALANAGVTFGGDAGAGAGAITWGIILGLVVGKPIGVAIFAWIAVRFGFADLPAGANWVQVWGVGILCGIGFTMSLFIGGLAFDDPAFLRAAKIGILGASAVAGVLGALLLLRAPSAPTSAGAPGEREAVAG
;
A
#
# COMPACT_ATOMS: atom_id res chain seq x y z
N SER A 1 -3.63 -0.70 -18.07
CA SER A 1 -3.81 -2.03 -17.45
C SER A 1 -2.72 -2.36 -16.42
N LEU A 2 -1.43 -2.42 -16.79
CA LEU A 2 -0.35 -2.74 -15.83
C LEU A 2 -0.25 -1.82 -14.59
N LYS A 3 -0.47 -0.51 -14.75
CA LYS A 3 -0.47 0.43 -13.61
C LYS A 3 -1.53 0.08 -12.57
N VAL A 4 -2.72 -0.31 -13.01
CA VAL A 4 -3.83 -0.71 -12.13
C VAL A 4 -3.48 -2.01 -11.41
N PHE A 5 -2.94 -3.01 -12.14
CA PHE A 5 -2.47 -4.26 -11.54
C PHE A 5 -1.39 -4.03 -10.47
N LEU A 6 -0.35 -3.25 -10.79
CA LEU A 6 0.72 -2.90 -9.84
C LEU A 6 0.16 -2.19 -8.60
N THR A 7 -0.70 -1.19 -8.81
CA THR A 7 -1.28 -0.39 -7.71
C THR A 7 -2.16 -1.26 -6.82
N ALA A 8 -2.98 -2.15 -7.41
CA ALA A 8 -3.83 -3.06 -6.65
C ALA A 8 -3.01 -4.05 -5.81
N VAL A 9 -1.98 -4.67 -6.40
CA VAL A 9 -1.09 -5.59 -5.67
C VAL A 9 -0.37 -4.87 -4.54
N ALA A 10 0.14 -3.66 -4.78
CA ALA A 10 0.82 -2.86 -3.76
C ALA A 10 -0.12 -2.53 -2.58
N ILE A 11 -1.32 -2.01 -2.87
CA ILE A 11 -2.30 -1.65 -1.83
C ILE A 11 -2.70 -2.87 -0.99
N VAL A 12 -2.99 -4.02 -1.63
CA VAL A 12 -3.42 -5.23 -0.91
C VAL A 12 -2.31 -5.79 -0.03
N ASP A 13 -1.08 -5.83 -0.54
CA ASP A 13 0.10 -6.30 0.22
C ASP A 13 0.36 -5.40 1.44
N ASP A 14 0.34 -4.08 1.24
CA ASP A 14 0.57 -3.09 2.31
C ASP A 14 -0.54 -3.13 3.37
N LEU A 15 -1.81 -3.20 2.96
CA LEU A 15 -2.93 -3.32 3.89
C LEU A 15 -2.86 -4.64 4.66
N GLY A 16 -2.49 -5.74 3.98
CA GLY A 16 -2.26 -7.04 4.59
C GLY A 16 -1.20 -6.99 5.68
N ALA A 17 -0.04 -6.40 5.38
CA ALA A 17 1.05 -6.23 6.34
C ALA A 17 0.61 -5.41 7.56
N VAL A 18 -0.11 -4.29 7.34
CA VAL A 18 -0.65 -3.46 8.43
C VAL A 18 -1.61 -4.25 9.30
N MET A 19 -2.49 -5.07 8.72
CA MET A 19 -3.42 -5.92 9.49
C MET A 19 -2.68 -6.98 10.31
N VAL A 20 -1.67 -7.64 9.74
CA VAL A 20 -0.87 -8.64 10.47
C VAL A 20 -0.17 -8.01 11.67
N ILE A 21 0.48 -6.86 11.49
CA ILE A 21 1.16 -6.16 12.59
C ILE A 21 0.16 -5.70 13.65
N ALA A 22 -0.99 -5.18 13.23
CA ALA A 22 -2.04 -4.76 14.14
C ALA A 22 -2.51 -5.88 15.07
N LEU A 23 -2.61 -7.11 14.56
CA LEU A 23 -3.12 -8.28 15.29
C LEU A 23 -2.05 -8.99 16.12
N PHE A 24 -0.81 -9.05 15.64
CA PHE A 24 0.25 -9.86 16.25
C PHE A 24 1.26 -9.06 17.09
N TYR A 25 1.39 -7.75 16.87
CA TYR A 25 2.32 -6.87 17.58
C TYR A 25 1.60 -5.90 18.54
N THR A 26 0.38 -6.23 19.00
CA THR A 26 -0.31 -5.42 20.01
C THR A 26 0.40 -5.54 21.37
N SER A 27 0.82 -4.41 21.93
CA SER A 27 1.38 -4.31 23.29
C SER A 27 0.26 -4.29 24.34
N GLU A 28 0.62 -4.18 25.64
CA GLU A 28 -0.34 -4.17 26.76
C GLU A 28 -1.58 -3.31 26.47
N VAL A 29 -2.73 -3.99 26.36
CA VAL A 29 -3.96 -3.34 25.88
C VAL A 29 -4.63 -2.58 27.00
N SER A 30 -4.69 -1.25 26.88
CA SER A 30 -5.53 -0.45 27.75
C SER A 30 -7.00 -0.62 27.37
N THR A 31 -7.75 -1.35 28.21
CA THR A 31 -9.19 -1.58 28.04
C THR A 31 -9.99 -0.29 27.96
N GLN A 32 -9.59 0.74 28.72
CA GLN A 32 -10.25 2.05 28.69
C GLN A 32 -10.09 2.75 27.34
N ALA A 33 -8.86 2.79 26.81
CA ALA A 33 -8.59 3.38 25.52
C ALA A 33 -9.30 2.62 24.39
N LEU A 34 -9.41 1.30 24.51
CA LEU A 34 -10.12 0.46 23.55
C LEU A 34 -11.64 0.70 23.54
N MET A 35 -12.25 0.94 24.71
CA MET A 35 -13.67 1.36 24.78
C MET A 35 -13.89 2.72 24.10
N VAL A 36 -12.98 3.67 24.29
CA VAL A 36 -13.06 4.98 23.61
C VAL A 36 -12.93 4.80 22.09
N ALA A 37 -11.97 3.99 21.63
CA ALA A 37 -11.80 3.68 20.20
C ALA A 37 -13.06 3.02 19.61
N ALA A 38 -13.63 2.03 20.29
CA ALA A 38 -14.87 1.38 19.87
C ALA A 38 -16.04 2.36 19.80
N SER A 39 -16.19 3.25 20.78
CA SER A 39 -17.24 4.28 20.79
C SER A 39 -17.08 5.28 19.64
N ALA A 40 -15.85 5.70 19.33
CA ALA A 40 -15.56 6.59 18.22
C ALA A 40 -15.87 5.93 16.87
N LEU A 41 -15.53 4.64 16.72
CA LEU A 41 -15.87 3.85 15.53
C LEU A 41 -17.38 3.70 15.36
N VAL A 42 -18.12 3.40 16.43
CA VAL A 42 -19.59 3.37 16.40
C VAL A 42 -20.14 4.74 16.00
N GLY A 43 -19.58 5.83 16.53
CA GLY A 43 -19.93 7.20 16.13
C GLY A 43 -19.74 7.44 14.64
N LEU A 44 -18.60 7.05 14.07
CA LEU A 44 -18.32 7.15 12.63
C LEU A 44 -19.36 6.38 11.79
N ILE A 45 -19.71 5.17 12.21
CA ILE A 45 -20.72 4.34 11.56
C ILE A 45 -22.10 5.02 11.65
N ILE A 46 -22.46 5.61 12.79
CA ILE A 46 -23.73 6.34 12.95
C ILE A 46 -23.77 7.55 12.00
N VAL A 47 -22.69 8.33 11.93
CA VAL A 47 -22.59 9.49 11.02
C VAL A 47 -22.74 9.06 9.56
N ASN A 48 -22.09 7.96 9.15
CA ASN A 48 -22.27 7.35 7.83
C ASN A 48 -23.72 6.93 7.57
N ARG A 49 -24.32 6.19 8.49
CA ARG A 49 -25.69 5.70 8.34
C ARG A 49 -26.73 6.82 8.36
N ALA A 50 -26.45 7.91 9.05
CA ALA A 50 -27.27 9.12 9.03
C ALA A 50 -27.13 9.93 7.73
N GLY A 51 -26.20 9.56 6.84
CA GLY A 51 -26.05 10.17 5.52
C GLY A 51 -25.35 11.53 5.53
N PHE A 52 -24.58 11.85 6.57
CA PHE A 52 -23.77 13.07 6.58
C PHE A 52 -22.67 12.97 5.51
N LYS A 53 -22.60 13.96 4.62
CA LYS A 53 -21.63 14.00 3.51
C LYS A 53 -20.42 14.89 3.80
N SER A 54 -20.52 15.77 4.81
CA SER A 54 -19.43 16.63 5.21
C SER A 54 -18.29 15.81 5.80
N PHE A 55 -17.04 16.08 5.42
CA PHE A 55 -15.85 15.39 5.96
C PHE A 55 -15.57 15.73 7.44
N LEU A 56 -15.98 16.90 7.93
CA LEU A 56 -15.58 17.41 9.24
C LEU A 56 -15.94 16.48 10.43
N PRO A 57 -17.15 15.91 10.54
CA PRO A 57 -17.48 14.95 11.60
C PRO A 57 -16.60 13.69 11.56
N TYR A 58 -16.29 13.20 10.35
CA TYR A 58 -15.40 12.07 10.15
C TYR A 58 -13.97 12.40 10.59
N ALA A 59 -13.47 13.59 10.25
CA ALA A 59 -12.14 14.03 10.67
C ALA A 59 -12.01 14.12 12.19
N ILE A 60 -13.02 14.70 12.87
CA ILE A 60 -13.02 14.85 14.34
C ILE A 60 -13.07 13.47 15.02
N LEU A 61 -14.04 12.64 14.65
CA LEU A 61 -14.18 11.30 15.24
C LEU A 61 -13.00 10.39 14.87
N GLY A 62 -12.45 10.54 13.67
CA GLY A 62 -11.24 9.87 13.21
C GLY A 62 -10.01 10.26 14.02
N ALA A 63 -9.85 11.55 14.37
CA ALA A 63 -8.77 12.00 15.25
C ALA A 63 -8.92 11.42 16.67
N VAL A 64 -10.16 11.37 17.19
CA VAL A 64 -10.44 10.71 18.48
C VAL A 64 -10.10 9.22 18.42
N LEU A 65 -10.53 8.52 17.37
CA LEU A 65 -10.21 7.11 17.14
C LEU A 65 -8.70 6.90 17.08
N TRP A 66 -7.97 7.74 16.35
CA TRP A 66 -6.52 7.66 16.21
C TRP A 66 -5.79 7.81 17.54
N VAL A 67 -6.15 8.82 18.36
CA VAL A 67 -5.56 9.01 19.70
C VAL A 67 -5.91 7.85 20.63
N ALA A 68 -7.14 7.35 20.58
CA ALA A 68 -7.59 6.24 21.41
C ALA A 68 -6.84 4.94 21.08
N VAL A 69 -6.68 4.63 19.79
CA VAL A 69 -5.91 3.47 19.31
C VAL A 69 -4.44 3.59 19.71
N LEU A 70 -3.83 4.77 19.55
CA LEU A 70 -2.45 5.03 19.98
C LEU A 70 -2.24 4.74 21.48
N LYS A 71 -3.21 5.14 22.33
CA LYS A 71 -3.16 4.89 23.77
C LYS A 71 -3.55 3.47 24.17
N SER A 72 -4.18 2.70 23.29
CA SER A 72 -4.60 1.32 23.58
C SER A 72 -3.54 0.28 23.28
N GLY A 73 -2.35 0.68 22.81
CA GLY A 73 -1.30 -0.25 22.38
C GLY A 73 -1.55 -0.88 21.01
N VAL A 74 -2.62 -0.47 20.32
CA VAL A 74 -2.92 -0.86 18.94
C VAL A 74 -2.25 0.14 17.99
N HIS A 75 -1.89 -0.32 16.80
CA HIS A 75 -1.22 0.51 15.82
C HIS A 75 -2.13 1.62 15.28
N ALA A 76 -1.70 2.88 15.43
CA ALA A 76 -2.47 4.06 15.05
C ALA A 76 -2.80 4.12 13.54
N THR A 77 -2.06 3.41 12.68
CA THR A 77 -2.35 3.30 11.24
C THR A 77 -3.68 2.60 10.95
N VAL A 78 -4.10 1.67 11.80
CA VAL A 78 -5.39 0.97 11.66
C VAL A 78 -6.55 1.96 11.77
N ALA A 79 -6.42 3.00 12.60
CA ALA A 79 -7.46 4.03 12.73
C ALA A 79 -7.71 4.76 11.40
N GLY A 80 -6.67 5.02 10.61
CA GLY A 80 -6.80 5.64 9.29
C GLY A 80 -7.56 4.75 8.30
N VAL A 81 -7.25 3.45 8.28
CA VAL A 81 -7.96 2.46 7.46
C VAL A 81 -9.43 2.37 7.88
N LEU A 82 -9.71 2.23 9.17
CA LEU A 82 -11.08 2.16 9.69
C LEU A 82 -11.87 3.43 9.38
N LEU A 83 -11.26 4.60 9.53
CA LEU A 83 -11.86 5.87 9.15
C LEU A 83 -12.24 5.88 7.67
N ALA A 84 -11.31 5.51 6.78
CA ALA A 84 -11.57 5.44 5.34
C ALA A 84 -12.73 4.50 5.00
N MET A 85 -12.81 3.33 5.64
CA MET A 85 -13.92 2.38 5.48
C MET A 85 -15.27 2.92 5.95
N THR A 86 -15.29 3.94 6.81
CA THR A 86 -16.52 4.58 7.29
C THR A 86 -16.94 5.80 6.47
N ILE A 87 -16.16 6.27 5.51
CA ILE A 87 -16.54 7.41 4.67
C ILE A 87 -17.46 6.93 3.53
N PRO A 88 -18.56 7.64 3.20
CA PRO A 88 -19.49 7.22 2.16
C PRO A 88 -18.83 7.11 0.77
N ALA A 89 -18.96 5.94 0.14
CA ALA A 89 -18.43 5.64 -1.20
C ALA A 89 -19.51 5.52 -2.29
N LYS A 90 -20.77 5.85 -1.97
CA LYS A 90 -21.88 5.73 -2.94
C LYS A 90 -21.87 6.90 -3.94
N PRO A 91 -22.16 6.61 -5.22
CA PRO A 91 -22.57 7.59 -6.24
C PRO A 91 -23.44 8.68 -5.66
N ASP A 92 -22.91 9.90 -5.56
CA ASP A 92 -23.68 11.09 -5.26
C ASP A 92 -23.97 11.86 -6.54
N THR A 93 -25.11 12.52 -6.61
CA THR A 93 -25.44 13.40 -7.74
C THR A 93 -24.77 14.76 -7.49
N ASP A 94 -23.45 14.79 -7.37
CA ASP A 94 -22.69 16.02 -7.13
C ASP A 94 -22.68 16.86 -8.43
N PRO A 95 -23.11 18.14 -8.41
CA PRO A 95 -23.02 19.02 -9.57
C PRO A 95 -21.59 19.22 -10.11
N GLU A 96 -20.56 18.92 -9.30
CA GLU A 96 -19.15 18.98 -9.72
C GLU A 96 -18.65 17.71 -10.45
N GLY A 97 -19.49 16.67 -10.59
CA GLY A 97 -19.16 15.46 -11.33
C GLY A 97 -18.33 14.41 -10.57
N TRP A 98 -18.32 14.47 -9.23
CA TRP A 98 -17.70 13.43 -8.39
C TRP A 98 -18.65 12.26 -8.17
N ASP A 99 -18.13 11.04 -8.21
CA ASP A 99 -18.95 9.86 -7.92
C ASP A 99 -19.15 9.70 -6.40
N SER A 100 -18.27 10.17 -5.51
CA SER A 100 -18.57 10.07 -4.06
C SER A 100 -17.80 11.05 -3.15
N PRO A 101 -18.27 11.29 -1.90
CA PRO A 101 -17.51 12.02 -0.90
C PRO A 101 -16.13 11.42 -0.61
N LEU A 102 -16.02 10.08 -0.63
CA LEU A 102 -14.74 9.38 -0.48
C LEU A 102 -13.78 9.71 -1.62
N GLU A 103 -14.24 9.65 -2.87
CA GLU A 103 -13.43 9.97 -4.05
C GLU A 103 -12.98 11.44 -4.03
N LYS A 104 -13.87 12.36 -3.67
CA LYS A 104 -13.53 13.79 -3.51
C LYS A 104 -12.43 13.99 -2.46
N LEU A 105 -12.51 13.27 -1.34
CA LEU A 105 -11.49 13.31 -0.29
C LEU A 105 -10.16 12.69 -0.76
N GLU A 106 -10.21 11.55 -1.45
CA GLU A 106 -9.03 10.90 -2.03
C GLU A 106 -8.30 11.86 -2.97
N HIS A 107 -9.01 12.47 -3.92
CA HIS A 107 -8.44 13.46 -4.84
C HIS A 107 -7.85 14.69 -4.12
N ALA A 108 -8.47 15.13 -3.03
CA ALA A 108 -7.96 16.24 -2.23
C ALA A 108 -6.70 15.84 -1.43
N LEU A 109 -6.62 14.60 -0.94
CA LEU A 109 -5.50 14.11 -0.11
C LEU A 109 -4.29 13.66 -0.94
N LEU A 110 -4.51 13.08 -2.12
CA LEU A 110 -3.45 12.50 -2.95
C LEU A 110 -2.26 13.44 -3.20
N PRO A 111 -2.45 14.74 -3.53
CA PRO A 111 -1.35 15.68 -3.71
C PRO A 111 -0.57 15.92 -2.40
N TRP A 112 -1.26 16.09 -1.28
CA TRP A 112 -0.63 16.28 0.03
C TRP A 112 0.17 15.05 0.46
N VAL A 113 -0.41 13.86 0.26
CA VAL A 113 0.25 12.60 0.57
C VAL A 113 1.49 12.42 -0.30
N SER A 114 1.36 12.61 -1.61
CA SER A 114 2.43 12.31 -2.57
C SER A 114 3.57 13.32 -2.54
N TYR A 115 3.27 14.61 -2.38
CA TYR A 115 4.27 15.69 -2.48
C TYR A 115 4.75 16.22 -1.14
N THR A 116 4.04 15.97 -0.04
CA THR A 116 4.43 16.48 1.29
C THR A 116 4.67 15.34 2.28
N ILE A 117 3.67 14.51 2.54
CA ILE A 117 3.74 13.50 3.62
C ILE A 117 4.78 12.43 3.29
N LEU A 118 4.73 11.83 2.10
CA LEU A 118 5.68 10.78 1.69
C LEU A 118 7.13 11.27 1.65
N PRO A 119 7.47 12.42 1.04
CA PRO A 119 8.83 12.93 1.06
C PRO A 119 9.35 13.24 2.47
N ILE A 120 8.54 13.86 3.33
CA ILE A 120 8.92 14.13 4.72
C ILE A 120 9.13 12.83 5.50
N PHE A 121 8.21 11.88 5.36
CA PHE A 121 8.31 10.57 5.99
C PHE A 121 9.57 9.83 5.55
N ALA A 122 9.83 9.82 4.24
CA ALA A 122 11.01 9.21 3.66
C ALA A 122 12.29 9.86 4.19
N LEU A 123 12.37 11.20 4.21
CA LEU A 123 13.54 11.91 4.70
C LEU A 123 13.79 11.64 6.20
N ALA A 124 12.73 11.63 7.02
CA ALA A 124 12.83 11.37 8.45
C ALA A 124 13.26 9.93 8.77
N ASN A 125 12.86 8.96 7.96
CA ASN A 125 13.07 7.53 8.25
C ASN A 125 14.20 6.88 7.45
N ALA A 126 14.53 7.38 6.26
CA ALA A 126 15.57 6.81 5.40
C ALA A 126 16.99 7.17 5.86
N GLY A 127 17.15 8.14 6.78
CA GLY A 127 18.43 8.48 7.35
C GLY A 127 19.11 7.26 7.98
N VAL A 128 20.18 6.79 7.35
CA VAL A 128 21.04 5.70 7.82
C VAL A 128 22.44 6.24 8.07
N THR A 129 22.96 6.02 9.27
CA THR A 129 24.35 6.34 9.59
C THR A 129 25.24 5.20 9.11
N PHE A 130 26.16 5.51 8.21
CA PHE A 130 27.19 4.57 7.77
C PHE A 130 28.33 4.59 8.81
N GLY A 131 28.26 3.69 9.78
CA GLY A 131 29.28 3.56 10.83
C GLY A 131 28.74 2.92 12.12
N GLY A 132 29.66 2.41 12.94
CA GLY A 132 29.37 1.71 14.19
C GLY A 132 29.27 0.19 14.05
N ASP A 133 29.36 -0.50 15.19
CA ASP A 133 29.30 -1.96 15.22
C ASP A 133 27.94 -2.46 14.69
N ALA A 134 28.01 -3.30 13.66
CA ALA A 134 26.87 -4.08 13.21
C ALA A 134 26.68 -5.19 14.25
N GLY A 135 25.72 -5.02 15.17
CA GLY A 135 25.41 -6.02 16.20
C GLY A 135 25.28 -7.42 15.60
N ALA A 136 25.63 -8.45 16.38
CA ALA A 136 25.55 -9.84 15.92
C ALA A 136 24.14 -10.13 15.34
N GLY A 137 24.07 -10.58 14.08
CA GLY A 137 22.81 -10.82 13.37
C GLY A 137 22.33 -9.71 12.42
N ALA A 138 22.91 -8.51 12.48
CA ALA A 138 22.57 -7.40 11.56
C ALA A 138 22.75 -7.78 10.08
N GLY A 139 23.79 -8.56 9.75
CA GLY A 139 24.02 -9.07 8.40
C GLY A 139 22.90 -9.99 7.91
N ALA A 140 22.38 -10.86 8.79
CA ALA A 140 21.31 -11.79 8.45
C ALA A 140 19.98 -11.05 8.19
N ILE A 141 19.68 -10.00 8.98
CA ILE A 141 18.49 -9.15 8.78
C ILE A 141 18.59 -8.43 7.42
N THR A 142 19.73 -7.81 7.15
CA THR A 142 19.98 -7.10 5.87
C THR A 142 19.76 -8.02 4.68
N TRP A 143 20.40 -9.20 4.68
CA TRP A 143 20.29 -10.15 3.58
C TRP A 143 18.90 -10.80 3.49
N GLY A 144 18.26 -11.09 4.62
CA GLY A 144 16.90 -11.62 4.66
C GLY A 144 15.91 -10.67 3.99
N ILE A 145 16.01 -9.37 4.27
CA ILE A 145 15.17 -8.35 3.64
C ILE A 145 15.49 -8.22 2.14
N ILE A 146 16.77 -8.18 1.77
CA ILE A 146 17.17 -8.09 0.35
C ILE A 146 16.61 -9.26 -0.44
N LEU A 147 16.80 -10.49 0.04
CA LEU A 147 16.29 -11.68 -0.64
C LEU A 147 14.75 -11.71 -0.63
N GLY A 148 14.11 -11.33 0.48
CA GLY A 148 12.65 -11.27 0.57
C GLY A 148 12.03 -10.31 -0.45
N LEU A 149 12.60 -9.11 -0.59
CA LEU A 149 12.06 -8.08 -1.50
C LEU A 149 12.50 -8.29 -2.96
N VAL A 150 13.75 -8.64 -3.21
CA VAL A 150 14.28 -8.74 -4.59
C VAL A 150 13.97 -10.09 -5.23
N VAL A 151 13.83 -11.16 -4.44
CA VAL A 151 13.59 -12.52 -4.96
C VAL A 151 12.21 -13.03 -4.52
N GLY A 152 11.88 -12.89 -3.25
CA GLY A 152 10.61 -13.37 -2.69
C GLY A 152 9.39 -12.72 -3.33
N LYS A 153 9.30 -11.38 -3.32
CA LYS A 153 8.14 -10.66 -3.89
C LYS A 153 7.92 -10.95 -5.38
N PRO A 154 8.93 -10.93 -6.26
CA PRO A 154 8.69 -11.18 -7.68
C PRO A 154 8.22 -12.61 -7.94
N ILE A 155 8.83 -13.59 -7.28
CA ILE A 155 8.41 -14.99 -7.38
C ILE A 155 6.99 -15.16 -6.85
N GLY A 156 6.66 -14.58 -5.69
CA GLY A 156 5.33 -14.64 -5.10
C GLY A 156 4.27 -14.06 -6.04
N VAL A 157 4.47 -12.81 -6.48
CA VAL A 157 3.53 -12.14 -7.41
C VAL A 157 3.37 -12.93 -8.70
N ALA A 158 4.46 -13.41 -9.31
CA ALA A 158 4.40 -14.16 -10.55
C ALA A 158 3.67 -15.51 -10.38
N ILE A 159 3.94 -16.25 -9.30
CA ILE A 159 3.28 -17.53 -9.03
C ILE A 159 1.79 -17.33 -8.76
N PHE A 160 1.40 -16.38 -7.90
CA PHE A 160 -0.01 -16.14 -7.61
C PHE A 160 -0.76 -15.63 -8.83
N ALA A 161 -0.15 -14.76 -9.64
CA ALA A 161 -0.73 -14.35 -10.92
C ALA A 161 -0.88 -15.53 -11.89
N TRP A 162 0.14 -16.41 -11.98
CA TRP A 162 0.07 -17.61 -12.80
C TRP A 162 -1.02 -18.57 -12.34
N ILE A 163 -1.16 -18.82 -11.05
CA ILE A 163 -2.24 -19.65 -10.48
C ILE A 163 -3.61 -19.03 -10.83
N ALA A 164 -3.80 -17.74 -10.57
CA ALA A 164 -5.08 -17.07 -10.83
C ALA A 164 -5.49 -17.17 -12.31
N VAL A 165 -4.54 -16.96 -13.23
CA VAL A 165 -4.78 -17.09 -14.68
C VAL A 165 -5.00 -18.54 -15.08
N ARG A 166 -4.21 -19.48 -14.53
CA ARG A 166 -4.28 -20.90 -14.91
C ARG A 166 -5.60 -21.57 -14.50
N PHE A 167 -6.21 -21.12 -13.41
CA PHE A 167 -7.50 -21.60 -12.91
C PHE A 167 -8.69 -20.76 -13.40
N GLY A 168 -8.47 -19.73 -14.22
CA GLY A 168 -9.54 -18.91 -14.79
C GLY A 168 -10.20 -17.95 -13.80
N PHE A 169 -9.55 -17.64 -12.67
CA PHE A 169 -10.04 -16.63 -11.72
C PHE A 169 -9.76 -15.20 -12.19
N ALA A 170 -8.79 -15.01 -13.08
CA ALA A 170 -8.41 -13.71 -13.62
C ALA A 170 -7.82 -13.84 -15.03
N ASP A 171 -7.93 -12.77 -15.82
CA ASP A 171 -7.24 -12.64 -17.10
C ASP A 171 -5.93 -11.87 -16.94
N LEU A 172 -4.98 -12.11 -17.85
CA LEU A 172 -3.78 -11.29 -17.92
C LEU A 172 -4.18 -9.83 -18.23
N PRO A 173 -3.56 -8.81 -17.59
CA PRO A 173 -3.92 -7.42 -17.85
C PRO A 173 -3.88 -7.12 -19.34
N ALA A 174 -4.91 -6.46 -19.88
CA ALA A 174 -5.02 -6.16 -21.32
C ALA A 174 -3.71 -5.59 -21.92
N GLY A 175 -3.19 -6.26 -22.96
CA GLY A 175 -1.94 -5.90 -23.64
C GLY A 175 -0.66 -6.24 -22.87
N ALA A 176 -0.75 -7.03 -21.79
CA ALA A 176 0.41 -7.50 -21.05
C ALA A 176 0.94 -8.85 -21.56
N ASN A 177 2.21 -9.11 -21.31
CA ASN A 177 2.79 -10.45 -21.45
C ASN A 177 3.46 -10.88 -20.14
N TRP A 178 3.87 -12.15 -20.05
CA TRP A 178 4.51 -12.68 -18.85
C TRP A 178 5.82 -11.99 -18.48
N VAL A 179 6.59 -11.48 -19.45
CA VAL A 179 7.81 -10.69 -19.17
C VAL A 179 7.45 -9.40 -18.42
N GLN A 180 6.36 -8.76 -18.81
CA GLN A 180 5.85 -7.57 -18.13
C GLN A 180 5.27 -7.89 -16.74
N VAL A 181 4.63 -9.05 -16.56
CA VAL A 181 4.19 -9.51 -15.22
C VAL A 181 5.38 -9.72 -14.29
N TRP A 182 6.45 -10.36 -14.77
CA TRP A 182 7.70 -10.49 -14.02
C TRP A 182 8.33 -9.12 -13.72
N GLY A 183 8.35 -8.21 -14.70
CA GLY A 183 8.84 -6.84 -14.52
C GLY A 183 8.07 -6.08 -13.45
N VAL A 184 6.73 -6.19 -13.44
CA VAL A 184 5.88 -5.63 -12.38
C VAL A 184 6.15 -6.32 -11.04
N GLY A 185 6.30 -7.65 -11.02
CA GLY A 185 6.66 -8.39 -9.80
C GLY A 185 7.97 -7.90 -9.19
N ILE A 186 8.97 -7.59 -10.02
CA ILE A 186 10.22 -6.95 -9.58
C ILE A 186 9.98 -5.55 -9.03
N LEU A 187 9.16 -4.72 -9.70
CA LEU A 187 8.78 -3.40 -9.17
C LEU A 187 8.02 -3.47 -7.84
N CYS A 188 7.23 -4.53 -7.60
CA CYS A 188 6.59 -4.75 -6.29
C CYS A 188 7.63 -4.95 -5.15
N GLY A 189 8.87 -5.33 -5.50
CA GLY A 189 10.01 -5.39 -4.59
C GLY A 189 10.51 -4.02 -4.09
N ILE A 190 10.01 -2.91 -4.64
CA ILE A 190 10.28 -1.56 -4.14
C ILE A 190 9.50 -1.36 -2.84
N GLY A 191 10.09 -1.81 -1.73
CA GLY A 191 9.49 -1.70 -0.41
C GLY A 191 9.57 -0.29 0.18
N PHE A 192 10.58 0.49 -0.19
CA PHE A 192 10.94 1.82 0.31
C PHE A 192 10.14 2.32 1.53
N THR A 193 9.15 3.21 1.36
CA THR A 193 8.47 3.86 2.49
C THR A 193 7.67 2.89 3.36
N MET A 194 6.92 1.96 2.76
CA MET A 194 6.14 0.99 3.53
C MET A 194 7.04 0.00 4.26
N SER A 195 8.08 -0.52 3.64
CA SER A 195 9.05 -1.38 4.32
C SER A 195 9.83 -0.64 5.41
N LEU A 196 10.18 0.65 5.22
CA LEU A 196 10.80 1.47 6.27
C LEU A 196 9.86 1.65 7.46
N PHE A 197 8.58 1.87 7.19
CA PHE A 197 7.54 1.95 8.21
C PHE A 197 7.42 0.64 9.00
N ILE A 198 7.27 -0.49 8.30
CA ILE A 198 7.17 -1.82 8.91
C ILE A 198 8.44 -2.18 9.69
N GLY A 199 9.62 -1.88 9.15
CA GLY A 199 10.89 -2.09 9.84
C GLY A 199 11.00 -1.31 11.15
N GLY A 200 10.48 -0.07 11.18
CA GLY A 200 10.39 0.76 12.39
C GLY A 200 9.43 0.22 13.45
N LEU A 201 8.45 -0.60 13.06
CA LEU A 201 7.54 -1.27 13.98
C LEU A 201 8.04 -2.64 14.44
N ALA A 202 8.84 -3.31 13.61
CA ALA A 202 9.29 -4.69 13.85
C ALA A 202 10.56 -4.78 14.70
N PHE A 203 11.39 -3.73 14.73
CA PHE A 203 12.70 -3.75 15.39
C PHE A 203 12.86 -2.61 16.39
N ASP A 204 12.85 -2.95 17.69
CA ASP A 204 13.15 -2.01 18.77
C ASP A 204 14.66 -1.74 18.92
N ASP A 205 15.51 -2.73 18.58
CA ASP A 205 16.97 -2.59 18.66
C ASP A 205 17.48 -1.63 17.56
N PRO A 206 18.14 -0.52 17.92
CA PRO A 206 18.66 0.44 16.95
C PRO A 206 19.66 -0.15 15.94
N ALA A 207 20.42 -1.18 16.30
CA ALA A 207 21.35 -1.85 15.40
C ALA A 207 20.60 -2.70 14.36
N PHE A 208 19.54 -3.40 14.76
CA PHE A 208 18.70 -4.17 13.84
C PHE A 208 17.86 -3.26 12.95
N LEU A 209 17.32 -2.18 13.49
CA LEU A 209 16.61 -1.18 12.70
C LEU A 209 17.52 -0.56 11.64
N ARG A 210 18.77 -0.22 11.98
CA ARG A 210 19.76 0.28 11.01
C ARG A 210 20.02 -0.73 9.90
N ALA A 211 20.25 -1.99 10.27
CA ALA A 211 20.45 -3.09 9.31
C ALA A 211 19.24 -3.27 8.39
N ALA A 212 18.03 -3.21 8.94
CA ALA A 212 16.79 -3.29 8.19
C ALA A 212 16.68 -2.15 7.18
N LYS A 213 16.92 -0.90 7.60
CA LYS A 213 16.90 0.26 6.70
C LYS A 213 17.90 0.12 5.55
N ILE A 214 19.13 -0.34 5.82
CA ILE A 214 20.14 -0.60 4.78
C ILE A 214 19.63 -1.66 3.80
N GLY A 215 19.09 -2.78 4.30
CA GLY A 215 18.52 -3.84 3.48
C GLY A 215 17.37 -3.36 2.60
N ILE A 216 16.43 -2.59 3.16
CA ILE A 216 15.27 -2.04 2.44
C ILE A 216 15.70 -1.09 1.34
N LEU A 217 16.63 -0.16 1.63
CA LEU A 217 17.12 0.81 0.65
C LEU A 217 17.89 0.12 -0.48
N GLY A 218 18.78 -0.81 -0.14
CA GLY A 218 19.53 -1.61 -1.12
C GLY A 218 18.60 -2.45 -2.00
N ALA A 219 17.65 -3.16 -1.39
CA ALA A 219 16.66 -3.95 -2.11
C ALA A 219 15.81 -3.10 -3.06
N SER A 220 15.32 -1.95 -2.58
CA SER A 220 14.48 -1.04 -3.37
C SER A 220 15.23 -0.47 -4.58
N ALA A 221 16.51 -0.13 -4.42
CA ALA A 221 17.35 0.32 -5.53
C ALA A 221 17.55 -0.79 -6.58
N VAL A 222 17.90 -2.01 -6.14
CA VAL A 222 18.08 -3.16 -7.03
C VAL A 222 16.78 -3.52 -7.75
N ALA A 223 15.67 -3.63 -7.02
CA ALA A 223 14.35 -3.91 -7.58
C ALA A 223 13.91 -2.82 -8.58
N GLY A 224 14.11 -1.54 -8.24
CA GLY A 224 13.79 -0.43 -9.13
C GLY A 224 14.58 -0.48 -10.44
N VAL A 225 15.89 -0.69 -10.37
CA VAL A 225 16.75 -0.79 -11.56
C VAL A 225 16.41 -2.01 -12.40
N LEU A 226 16.34 -3.20 -11.81
CA LEU A 226 16.06 -4.44 -12.54
C LEU A 226 14.66 -4.46 -13.13
N GLY A 227 13.65 -4.01 -12.39
CA GLY A 227 12.27 -3.92 -12.85
C GLY A 227 12.13 -2.94 -14.00
N ALA A 228 12.74 -1.76 -13.90
CA ALA A 228 12.76 -0.78 -14.99
C ALA A 228 13.47 -1.33 -16.23
N LEU A 229 14.66 -1.93 -16.09
CA LEU A 229 15.40 -2.50 -17.23
C LEU A 229 14.63 -3.62 -17.92
N LEU A 230 13.95 -4.50 -17.16
CA LEU A 230 13.16 -5.58 -17.74
C LEU A 230 11.94 -5.03 -18.48
N LEU A 231 11.22 -4.06 -17.91
CA LEU A 231 10.04 -3.47 -18.55
C LEU A 231 10.40 -2.63 -19.78
N LEU A 232 11.53 -1.92 -19.76
CA LEU A 232 12.02 -1.17 -20.93
C LEU A 232 12.43 -2.08 -22.09
N ARG A 233 12.83 -3.32 -21.81
CA ARG A 233 13.18 -4.34 -22.81
C ARG A 233 12.04 -5.28 -23.16
N ALA A 234 10.94 -5.23 -22.42
CA ALA A 234 9.81 -6.13 -22.63
C ALA A 234 9.15 -5.80 -23.98
N PRO A 235 8.94 -6.80 -24.86
CA PRO A 235 8.19 -6.58 -26.09
C PRO A 235 6.79 -6.05 -25.75
N SER A 236 6.30 -5.06 -26.50
CA SER A 236 4.88 -4.72 -26.45
C SER A 236 4.09 -5.95 -26.90
N ALA A 237 3.07 -6.36 -26.13
CA ALA A 237 2.17 -7.39 -26.64
C ALA A 237 1.56 -6.89 -27.96
N PRO A 238 1.36 -7.77 -28.96
CA PRO A 238 0.64 -7.37 -30.16
C PRO A 238 -0.72 -6.84 -29.74
N THR A 239 -0.98 -5.56 -30.02
CA THR A 239 -2.31 -4.98 -29.93
C THR A 239 -3.22 -5.91 -30.73
N SER A 240 -4.18 -6.56 -30.08
CA SER A 240 -5.21 -7.30 -30.80
C SER A 240 -5.83 -6.30 -31.79
N ALA A 241 -5.52 -6.48 -33.08
CA ALA A 241 -6.12 -5.70 -34.15
C ALA A 241 -7.63 -5.73 -33.97
N GLY A 242 -8.26 -4.56 -34.14
CA GLY A 242 -9.64 -4.29 -33.75
C GLY A 242 -10.62 -5.41 -34.08
N ALA A 243 -11.57 -5.61 -33.18
CA ALA A 243 -12.74 -6.42 -33.47
C ALA A 243 -13.34 -5.98 -34.83
N PRO A 244 -13.69 -6.91 -35.73
CA PRO A 244 -14.24 -6.60 -37.05
C PRO A 244 -15.71 -6.12 -36.95
N GLY A 245 -15.92 -4.95 -36.33
CA GLY A 245 -17.25 -4.33 -36.17
C GLY A 245 -17.27 -2.80 -36.26
N GLU A 246 -16.12 -2.12 -36.23
CA GLU A 246 -16.09 -0.64 -36.17
C GLU A 246 -15.85 0.05 -37.53
N ARG A 247 -15.67 -0.71 -38.62
CA ARG A 247 -15.42 -0.13 -39.96
C ARG A 247 -16.67 0.17 -40.78
N GLU A 248 -17.86 -0.22 -40.33
CA GLU A 248 -19.11 0.06 -41.06
C GLU A 248 -19.87 1.30 -40.56
N ALA A 249 -19.50 1.88 -39.41
CA ALA A 249 -20.23 3.02 -38.83
C ALA A 249 -19.79 4.41 -39.36
N VAL A 250 -18.85 4.48 -40.32
CA VAL A 250 -18.33 5.74 -40.88
C VAL A 250 -18.58 5.86 -42.39
N ALA A 251 -19.34 4.94 -42.98
CA ALA A 251 -19.66 4.95 -44.42
C ALA A 251 -21.16 4.84 -44.73
N GLY A 252 -22.01 5.36 -43.85
CA GLY A 252 -23.46 5.47 -44.04
C GLY A 252 -23.96 6.89 -43.86
#